data_AF-A0A962GS25-F1
#
_entry.id   AF-A0A962GS25-F1
#
_cell.length_a   1.000
_cell.length_b   1.000
_cell.length_c   1.000
_cell.angle_alpha   90.00
_cell.angle_beta   90.00
_cell.angle_gamma   90.00
#
_symmetry.space_group_name_H-M   'P 1'
#
loop_
_entity.id
_entity.type
_entity.pdbx_description
1 polymer ?
#
loop_
_entity_poly.entity_id
_entity_poly.type
_entity_poly.pdbx_seq_one_letter_code
_entity_poly.pdbx_strand_id
1 'polypeptide(L)' 'MNLLFVCTANKLRSATAETIFNQVEGIEAIGAGTNKTAPTTLSNDLIVLDIPDDYDYMDEKLIILLKRKIGDLLGARFLE' A
#
# COMPACT_ATOMS: atom_id res chain seq x y z
N MET A 1 2.15 -6.97 8.10
CA MET A 1 3.32 -6.24 7.55
C MET A 1 3.17 -6.16 6.05
N ASN A 2 3.28 -4.95 5.50
CA ASN A 2 3.04 -4.71 4.08
C ASN A 2 4.37 -4.63 3.32
N LEU A 3 4.53 -5.41 2.25
CA LEU A 3 5.77 -5.52 1.48
C LEU A 3 5.54 -5.16 0.00
N LEU A 4 6.39 -4.29 -0.54
CA LEU A 4 6.41 -3.96 -1.97
C LEU A 4 7.68 -4.50 -2.63
N PHE A 5 7.51 -5.41 -3.59
CA PHE A 5 8.60 -5.93 -4.41
C PHE A 5 8.62 -5.29 -5.79
N VAL A 6 9.74 -4.69 -6.17
CA VAL A 6 9.87 -3.97 -7.45
C VAL A 6 10.85 -4.68 -8.38
N CYS A 7 10.47 -4.88 -9.63
CA CYS A 7 11.41 -5.24 -10.70
C CYS A 7 11.09 -4.47 -11.99
N THR A 8 11.73 -4.76 -13.13
CA THR A 8 11.50 -3.99 -14.37
C THR A 8 10.14 -4.30 -15.00
N ALA A 9 9.76 -5.57 -15.12
CA ALA A 9 8.63 -5.98 -15.96
C ALA A 9 7.42 -6.52 -15.20
N ASN A 10 7.53 -6.74 -13.88
CA ASN A 10 6.50 -7.39 -13.06
C ASN A 10 5.97 -8.72 -13.66
N LYS A 11 6.88 -9.60 -14.05
CA LYS A 11 6.54 -10.93 -14.63
C LYS A 11 7.27 -12.10 -13.99
N LEU A 12 8.45 -11.84 -13.41
CA LEU A 12 9.34 -12.85 -12.83
C LEU A 12 9.57 -12.51 -11.36
N ARG A 13 10.75 -11.94 -11.03
CA ARG A 13 11.22 -11.62 -9.66
C ARG A 13 10.15 -11.08 -8.72
N SER A 14 9.53 -9.93 -9.04
CA SER A 14 8.54 -9.31 -8.13
C SER A 14 7.24 -10.12 -8.01
N ALA A 15 6.79 -10.76 -9.09
CA ALA A 15 5.56 -11.59 -9.09
C ALA A 15 5.78 -12.90 -8.32
N THR A 16 6.98 -13.49 -8.44
CA THR A 16 7.40 -14.63 -7.62
C THR A 16 7.44 -14.26 -6.14
N ALA A 17 8.04 -13.12 -5.80
CA ALA A 17 8.09 -12.65 -4.42
C ALA A 17 6.70 -12.39 -3.83
N GLU A 18 5.83 -11.70 -4.57
CA GLU A 18 4.42 -11.51 -4.19
C GLU A 18 3.71 -12.84 -3.88
N THR A 19 3.86 -13.84 -4.76
CA THR A 19 3.22 -15.15 -4.59
C THR A 19 3.75 -15.91 -3.37
N ILE A 20 5.06 -15.88 -3.13
CA ILE A 20 5.69 -16.58 -2.00
C ILE A 20 5.30 -15.93 -0.68
N PHE A 21 5.41 -14.60 -0.59
CA PHE A 21 5.25 -13.90 0.69
C PHE A 21 3.79 -13.71 1.10
N ASN A 22 2.83 -13.73 0.16
CA ASN A 22 1.40 -13.78 0.49
C ASN A 22 0.96 -15.11 1.13
N GLN A 23 1.82 -16.14 1.19
CA GLN A 23 1.54 -17.38 1.91
C GLN A 23 1.97 -17.34 3.38
N VAL A 24 2.64 -16.26 3.81
CA VAL A 24 3.13 -16.10 5.17
C VAL A 24 2.09 -15.36 5.99
N GLU A 25 1.69 -15.94 7.13
CA GLU A 25 0.74 -15.31 8.04
C GLU A 25 1.23 -13.94 8.50
N GLY A 26 0.35 -12.94 8.44
CA GLY A 26 0.66 -11.56 8.82
C GLY A 26 1.46 -10.77 7.78
N ILE A 27 1.66 -11.28 6.56
CA ILE A 27 2.27 -10.54 5.45
C ILE A 27 1.24 -10.27 4.34
N GLU A 28 1.18 -9.02 3.89
CA GLU A 28 0.54 -8.64 2.63
C GLU A 28 1.61 -8.11 1.67
N ALA A 29 1.84 -8.82 0.57
CA ALA A 29 2.86 -8.50 -0.42
C ALA A 29 2.23 -8.07 -1.75
N ILE A 30 2.83 -7.07 -2.39
CA ILE A 30 2.49 -6.60 -3.74
C ILE A 30 3.75 -6.56 -4.59
N GLY A 31 3.66 -7.01 -5.84
CA GLY A 31 4.69 -6.90 -6.85
C GLY A 31 4.38 -5.79 -7.86
N ALA A 32 5.37 -4.96 -8.21
CA ALA A 32 5.25 -3.92 -9.23
C ALA A 32 6.45 -3.83 -10.18
N GLY A 33 6.26 -3.17 -11.33
CA GLY A 33 7.20 -3.11 -12.44
C GLY A 33 7.56 -1.67 -12.84
N THR A 34 8.84 -1.32 -12.99
CA THR A 34 9.23 0.06 -13.35
C THR A 34 8.98 0.41 -14.82
N ASN A 35 8.80 -0.57 -15.70
CA ASN A 35 8.47 -0.34 -17.10
C ASN A 35 6.98 0.01 -17.25
N LYS A 36 6.65 1.00 -18.09
CA LYS A 36 5.26 1.44 -18.36
C LYS A 36 4.37 0.36 -18.96
N THR A 37 4.96 -0.72 -19.47
CA THR A 37 4.25 -1.87 -20.04
C THR A 37 4.19 -3.06 -19.08
N ALA A 38 4.63 -2.90 -17.83
CA ALA A 38 4.49 -3.92 -16.82
C ALA A 38 3.00 -4.14 -16.49
N PRO A 39 2.55 -5.39 -16.26
CA PRO A 39 1.17 -5.69 -15.91
C PRO A 39 0.67 -4.88 -14.71
N THR A 40 1.45 -4.89 -13.63
CA THR A 40 1.34 -3.94 -12.52
C THR A 40 2.50 -2.96 -12.63
N THR A 41 2.27 -1.82 -13.28
CA THR A 41 3.27 -0.76 -13.35
C THR A 41 3.39 -0.06 -12.00
N LEU A 42 4.62 0.15 -11.53
CA LEU A 42 4.92 0.96 -10.36
C LEU A 42 4.51 2.39 -10.69
N SER A 43 3.36 2.80 -10.19
CA SER A 43 2.94 4.19 -10.19
C SER A 43 3.37 4.86 -8.89
N ASN A 44 3.40 6.19 -8.88
CA ASN A 44 3.55 6.97 -7.65
C ASN A 44 2.30 6.91 -6.76
N ASP A 45 1.29 6.10 -7.10
CA ASP A 45 0.01 6.03 -6.38
C ASP A 45 0.09 5.19 -5.09
N LEU A 46 1.28 4.67 -4.78
CA LEU A 46 1.55 4.00 -3.52
C LEU A 46 1.79 5.06 -2.46
N ILE A 47 0.73 5.41 -1.75
CA ILE A 47 0.76 6.48 -0.75
C ILE A 47 0.91 5.85 0.62
N VAL A 48 2.14 5.93 1.12
CA VAL A 48 2.43 5.58 2.51
C VAL A 48 1.94 6.73 3.37
N LEU A 49 0.93 6.47 4.20
CA LEU A 49 0.37 7.49 5.10
C LEU A 49 1.24 7.70 6.35
N ASP A 50 2.28 6.89 6.58
CA ASP A 50 3.13 6.90 7.78
C ASP A 50 2.28 6.94 9.07
N ILE A 51 1.26 6.08 9.14
CA ILE A 51 0.44 5.89 10.34
C ILE A 51 1.09 4.78 11.18
N PRO A 52 1.41 5.03 12.46
CA PRO A 52 1.95 4.00 13.35
C PRO A 52 0.93 2.88 13.59
N ASP A 53 1.44 1.67 13.86
CA ASP A 53 0.64 0.46 14.11
C ASP A 53 0.33 0.32 15.61
N ASP A 54 -0.32 1.35 16.17
CA ASP A 54 -0.61 1.49 17.61
C ASP A 54 -2.10 1.78 17.90
N TYR A 55 -2.99 1.42 16.98
CA TYR A 55 -4.43 1.66 17.06
C TYR A 55 -5.24 0.35 17.05
N ASP A 56 -6.30 0.31 17.85
CA ASP A 56 -7.28 -0.78 17.83
C ASP A 56 -8.25 -0.65 16.64
N TYR A 57 -8.94 -1.75 16.33
CA TYR A 57 -10.00 -1.75 15.32
C TYR A 57 -11.08 -0.72 15.66
N MET A 58 -11.34 0.19 14.73
CA MET A 58 -12.31 1.29 14.85
C MET A 58 -11.98 2.34 15.94
N ASP A 59 -10.72 2.47 16.35
CA ASP A 59 -10.28 3.57 17.22
C ASP A 59 -10.65 4.93 16.58
N GLU A 60 -11.36 5.77 17.33
CA GLU A 60 -11.82 7.08 16.87
C GLU A 60 -10.65 7.98 16.42
N LYS A 61 -9.50 7.91 17.09
CA LYS A 61 -8.30 8.68 16.74
C LYS A 61 -7.72 8.24 15.40
N LEU A 62 -7.73 6.93 15.12
CA LEU A 62 -7.32 6.38 13.82
C LEU A 62 -8.24 6.88 12.72
N ILE A 63 -9.56 6.84 12.95
CA ILE A 63 -10.56 7.31 11.98
C ILE A 63 -10.34 8.80 11.65
N ILE A 64 -10.14 9.64 12.67
CA ILE A 64 -9.85 11.08 12.49
C ILE A 64 -8.55 11.28 11.70
N LEU A 65 -7.49 10.54 12.04
CA LEU A 65 -6.19 10.63 11.36
C LEU A 65 -6.28 10.23 9.88
N LEU A 66 -7.01 9.15 9.58
CA LEU A 66 -7.26 8.67 8.22
C LEU A 66 -8.06 9.69 7.41
N LYS A 67 -9.20 10.17 7.95
CA LYS A 67 -10.01 11.22 7.32
C LYS A 67 -9.17 12.45 7.00
N ARG A 68 -8.31 12.90 7.92
CA ARG A 68 -7.43 14.06 7.71
C ARG A 68 -6.41 13.81 6.60
N LYS A 69 -5.60 12.76 6.69
CA LYS A 69 -4.51 12.50 5.72
C LYS A 69 -5.04 12.26 4.31
N ILE A 70 -6.14 11.52 4.17
CA ILE A 70 -6.80 11.31 2.88
C ILE A 70 -7.45 12.61 2.40
N GLY A 71 -8.02 13.42 3.30
CA GLY A 71 -8.62 14.70 2.95
C GLY A 71 -7.60 15.68 2.36
N ASP A 72 -6.43 15.78 2.99
CA ASP A 72 -5.31 16.60 2.51
C ASP A 72 -4.83 16.14 1.14
N LEU A 73 -4.76 14.82 0.92
CA LEU A 73 -4.34 14.23 -0.35
C LEU A 73 -5.35 14.49 -1.49
N LEU A 74 -6.65 14.36 -1.19
CA LEU A 74 -7.71 14.45 -2.19
C LEU A 74 -8.25 15.88 -2.37
N GLY A 75 -7.79 16.85 -1.56
CA GLY A 75 -8.38 18.19 -1.53
C GLY A 75 -9.85 18.17 -1.08
N ALA A 76 -10.24 17.16 -0.30
CA ALA A 76 -11.60 16.91 0.13
C ALA A 76 -11.72 17.02 1.65
N ARG A 77 -12.85 17.52 2.15
CA ARG A 77 -13.10 17.58 3.59
C ARG A 77 -14.13 16.52 3.97
N PHE A 78 -13.68 15.51 4.71
CA PHE A 78 -14.56 14.55 5.35
C PHE A 78 -15.19 15.23 6.57
N LEU A 79 -16.52 15.33 6.59
CA LEU A 79 -17.26 15.85 7.74
C LEU A 79 -17.19 14.86 8.91
N GLU A 80 -17.33 15.37 10.13
CA GLU A 80 -17.38 14.57 11.37
C GLU A 80 -18.55 13.59 11.33
#